data_AF-A0A252F5Y5-F1
#
_entry.id   AF-A0A252F5Y5-F1
#
_cell.length_a   1.000
_cell.length_b   1.000
_cell.length_c   1.000
_cell.angle_alpha   90.00
_cell.angle_beta   90.00
_cell.angle_gamma   90.00
#
_symmetry.space_group_name_H-M   'P 1'
#
loop_
_entity.id
_entity.type
_entity.pdbx_description
1 polymer ?
#
loop_
_entity_poly.entity_id
_entity_poly.type
_entity_poly.pdbx_seq_one_letter_code
_entity_poly.pdbx_strand_id
1 'polypeptide(L)'
;MKTILWISRHEMTTEQMTDLERIMQDNIQLLCCRDTVNQIETILPLLEQADAIAAVLPLGLMSQLVSHANGKLVMQSVSARVPTGIYRTLPDGRTEQEFQFVHQCWQQIIKLEYEVKTL
;
A
#
# COMPACT_ATOMS: atom_id res chain seq x y z
N MET A 1 -5.43 -6.14 -19.90
CA MET A 1 -4.74 -6.60 -18.69
C MET A 1 -3.67 -5.59 -18.31
N LYS A 2 -3.69 -5.09 -17.06
CA LYS A 2 -2.79 -4.05 -16.53
C LYS A 2 -1.82 -4.61 -15.51
N THR A 3 -0.56 -4.18 -15.56
CA THR A 3 0.46 -4.57 -14.60
C THR A 3 0.54 -3.58 -13.46
N ILE A 4 0.28 -4.03 -12.23
CA ILE A 4 0.41 -3.22 -11.02
C ILE A 4 1.67 -3.64 -10.27
N LEU A 5 2.59 -2.69 -10.05
CA LEU A 5 3.69 -2.91 -9.12
C LEU A 5 3.16 -2.84 -7.70
N TRP A 6 3.23 -3.96 -6.97
CA TRP A 6 2.85 -4.06 -5.57
C TRP A 6 4.09 -4.05 -4.69
N ILE A 7 4.30 -2.96 -3.95
CA ILE A 7 5.44 -2.79 -3.05
C ILE A 7 4.97 -2.99 -1.62
N SER A 8 5.09 -4.20 -1.12
CA SER A 8 4.75 -4.57 0.26
C SER A 8 5.28 -5.95 0.58
N ARG A 9 5.61 -6.16 1.86
CA ARG A 9 5.95 -7.50 2.39
C ARG A 9 4.71 -8.38 2.59
N HIS A 10 3.52 -7.79 2.57
CA HIS A 10 2.25 -8.49 2.78
C HIS A 10 1.59 -8.83 1.45
N GLU A 11 0.87 -9.94 1.43
CA GLU A 11 0.04 -10.29 0.28
C GLU A 11 -1.14 -9.33 0.16
N MET A 12 -1.48 -9.01 -1.09
CA MET A 12 -2.64 -8.19 -1.37
C MET A 12 -3.91 -8.99 -1.08
N THR A 13 -4.84 -8.41 -0.35
CA THR A 13 -6.13 -9.05 -0.06
C THR A 13 -7.02 -9.08 -1.30
N THR A 14 -8.01 -9.97 -1.33
CA THR A 14 -9.00 -10.02 -2.43
C THR A 14 -9.75 -8.71 -2.59
N GLU A 15 -10.13 -8.06 -1.49
CA GLU A 15 -10.81 -6.75 -1.51
C GLU A 15 -9.95 -5.68 -2.20
N GLN A 16 -8.67 -5.62 -1.86
CA GLN A 16 -7.71 -4.71 -2.49
C GLN A 16 -7.54 -4.97 -3.98
N MET A 17 -7.44 -6.24 -4.40
CA MET A 17 -7.32 -6.61 -5.81
C MET A 17 -8.57 -6.23 -6.60
N THR A 18 -9.76 -6.56 -6.10
CA THR A 18 -11.03 -6.22 -6.75
C THR A 18 -11.22 -4.71 -6.87
N ASP A 19 -10.82 -3.93 -5.86
CA ASP A 19 -10.88 -2.47 -5.95
C ASP A 19 -9.90 -1.91 -7.00
N LEU A 20 -8.70 -2.50 -7.14
CA LEU A 20 -7.77 -2.13 -8.21
C LEU A 20 -8.32 -2.44 -9.60
N GLU A 21 -8.90 -3.62 -9.81
CA GLU A 21 -9.53 -3.98 -11.10
C GLU A 21 -10.63 -2.98 -11.47
N ARG A 22 -11.45 -2.57 -10.50
CA ARG A 22 -12.47 -1.53 -10.67
C ARG A 22 -11.85 -0.18 -11.06
N ILE A 23 -10.77 0.24 -10.40
CA ILE A 23 -10.08 1.51 -10.68
C ILE A 23 -9.43 1.49 -12.07
N MET A 24 -8.78 0.38 -12.42
CA MET A 24 -8.08 0.21 -13.68
C MET A 24 -9.00 -0.08 -14.87
N GLN A 25 -10.27 -0.42 -14.60
CA GLN A 25 -11.28 -0.83 -15.60
C GLN A 25 -10.80 -2.00 -16.48
N ASP A 26 -9.98 -2.88 -15.91
CA ASP A 26 -9.34 -4.00 -16.62
C ASP A 26 -8.88 -5.04 -15.58
N ASN A 27 -8.67 -6.28 -16.02
CA ASN A 27 -8.04 -7.30 -15.20
C ASN A 27 -6.60 -6.88 -14.88
N ILE A 28 -6.16 -7.15 -13.66
CA ILE A 28 -4.80 -6.80 -13.22
C ILE A 28 -3.91 -8.04 -13.10
N GLN A 29 -2.61 -7.82 -13.25
CA GLN A 29 -1.56 -8.73 -12.81
C GLN A 29 -0.62 -7.99 -11.87
N LEU A 30 -0.13 -8.69 -10.84
CA LEU A 30 0.77 -8.09 -9.85
C LEU A 30 2.24 -8.39 -10.18
N LEU A 31 3.03 -7.33 -10.32
CA LEU A 31 4.48 -7.39 -10.20
C LEU A 31 4.83 -7.14 -8.73
N CYS A 32 5.18 -8.18 -7.98
CA CYS A 32 5.38 -8.06 -6.53
C CYS A 32 6.83 -7.70 -6.16
N CYS A 33 7.01 -6.65 -5.37
CA CYS A 33 8.24 -6.33 -4.66
C CYS A 33 8.02 -6.60 -3.16
N ARG A 34 8.47 -7.77 -2.71
CA ARG A 34 8.32 -8.23 -1.32
C ARG A 34 9.52 -7.92 -0.43
N ASP A 35 10.63 -7.50 -1.02
CA ASP A 35 11.85 -7.16 -0.29
C ASP A 35 11.72 -5.82 0.44
N THR A 36 12.55 -5.64 1.47
CA THR A 36 12.66 -4.36 2.15
C THR A 36 13.30 -3.34 1.21
N VAL A 37 12.52 -2.36 0.76
CA VAL A 37 13.02 -1.23 -0.02
C VAL A 37 13.69 -0.24 0.92
N ASN A 38 15.00 -0.06 0.79
CA ASN A 38 15.76 0.96 1.54
C ASN A 38 16.11 2.17 0.66
N GLN A 39 16.06 2.01 -0.66
CA GLN A 39 16.44 2.99 -1.68
C GLN A 39 15.52 2.79 -2.89
N ILE A 40 14.99 3.88 -3.47
CA ILE A 40 14.05 3.78 -4.60
C ILE A 40 14.75 3.35 -5.89
N GLU A 41 16.04 3.64 -6.00
CA GLU A 41 16.89 3.32 -7.15
C GLU A 41 16.87 1.81 -7.46
N THR A 42 16.74 0.97 -6.43
CA THR A 42 16.75 -0.51 -6.58
C THR A 42 15.48 -1.04 -7.25
N ILE A 43 14.39 -0.25 -7.26
CA ILE A 43 13.10 -0.66 -7.82
C ILE A 43 12.73 0.11 -9.09
N LEU A 44 13.57 1.04 -9.58
CA LEU A 44 13.31 1.77 -10.82
C LEU A 44 13.02 0.87 -12.03
N PRO A 45 13.76 -0.25 -12.25
CA PRO A 45 13.44 -1.15 -13.37
C PRO A 45 12.05 -1.78 -13.25
N LEU A 46 11.55 -1.97 -12.03
CA LEU A 46 10.20 -2.49 -11.79
C LEU A 46 9.13 -1.42 -12.06
N LEU A 47 9.44 -0.16 -11.74
CA LEU A 47 8.55 0.96 -12.07
C LEU A 47 8.31 1.04 -13.57
N GLU A 48 9.35 0.87 -14.39
CA GLU A 48 9.23 0.94 -15.85
C GLU A 48 8.28 -0.13 -16.43
N GLN A 49 8.31 -1.33 -15.85
CA GLN A 49 7.51 -2.49 -16.28
C GLN A 49 6.02 -2.41 -15.87
N ALA A 50 5.66 -1.52 -14.95
CA ALA A 50 4.30 -1.41 -14.44
C ALA A 50 3.50 -0.27 -15.09
N ASP A 51 2.19 -0.47 -15.25
CA ASP A 51 1.24 0.56 -15.68
C ASP A 51 0.88 1.52 -14.52
N ALA A 52 0.78 0.98 -13.31
CA ALA A 52 0.49 1.72 -12.09
C ALA A 52 1.18 1.07 -10.88
N ILE A 53 1.24 1.80 -9.77
CA ILE A 53 2.00 1.44 -8.57
C ILE A 53 1.07 1.46 -7.37
N ALA A 54 1.05 0.37 -6.61
CA ALA A 54 0.42 0.27 -5.30
C ALA A 54 1.53 0.03 -4.26
N ALA A 55 1.67 0.91 -3.27
CA ALA A 55 2.82 0.89 -2.38
C ALA A 55 2.44 1.08 -0.90
N VAL A 56 3.13 0.31 -0.05
CA VAL A 56 3.14 0.46 1.41
C VAL A 56 4.59 0.70 1.84
N LEU A 57 4.96 1.98 1.90
CA LEU A 57 6.32 2.42 2.20
C LEU A 57 6.34 3.49 3.31
N PRO A 58 7.45 3.61 4.05
CA PRO A 58 7.72 4.78 4.88
C PRO A 58 7.62 6.08 4.07
N LEU A 59 7.20 7.16 4.73
CA LEU A 59 6.90 8.44 4.10
C LEU A 59 8.05 8.98 3.22
N GLY A 60 9.30 8.87 3.68
CA GLY A 60 10.46 9.33 2.92
C GLY A 60 10.68 8.58 1.60
N LEU A 61 10.46 7.26 1.59
CA LEU A 61 10.55 6.45 0.37
C LEU A 61 9.34 6.67 -0.53
N MET A 62 8.14 6.86 0.05
CA MET A 62 6.95 7.22 -0.72
C MET A 62 7.13 8.55 -1.48
N SER A 63 7.76 9.56 -0.86
CA SER A 63 8.02 10.85 -1.51
C SER A 63 8.98 10.72 -2.71
N GLN A 64 10.04 9.93 -2.54
CA GLN A 64 10.96 9.61 -3.63
C GLN A 64 10.26 8.82 -4.75
N LEU A 65 9.47 7.80 -4.39
CA LEU A 65 8.70 6.99 -5.34
C LEU A 65 7.80 7.86 -6.24
N VAL A 66 7.04 8.79 -5.64
CA VAL A 66 6.15 9.71 -6.38
C VAL A 66 6.94 10.55 -7.38
N SER A 67 8.14 10.99 -6.99
CA SER A 67 9.03 11.77 -7.87
C SER A 67 9.57 10.96 -9.05
N HIS A 68 9.74 9.64 -8.89
CA HIS A 68 10.22 8.73 -9.93
C HIS A 68 9.11 8.04 -10.73
N ALA A 69 7.85 8.19 -10.34
CA ALA A 69 6.72 7.52 -10.98
C ALA A 69 6.41 8.04 -12.39
N ASN A 70 7.02 9.14 -12.85
CA ASN A 70 6.87 9.69 -14.20
C ASN A 70 5.41 9.84 -14.66
N GLY A 71 4.53 10.31 -13.76
CA GLY A 71 3.10 10.50 -14.03
C GLY A 71 2.25 9.23 -13.95
N LYS A 72 2.83 8.06 -13.63
CA LYS A 72 2.08 6.84 -13.34
C LYS A 72 1.25 7.02 -12.08
N LEU A 73 0.12 6.31 -12.03
CA LEU A 73 -0.78 6.28 -10.88
C LEU A 73 -0.06 5.62 -9.69
N VAL A 74 0.22 6.40 -8.64
CA VAL A 74 0.77 5.91 -7.37
C VAL A 74 -0.36 5.85 -6.33
N MET A 75 -0.62 4.67 -5.79
CA MET A 75 -1.72 4.39 -4.88
C MET A 75 -1.22 3.85 -3.54
N GLN A 76 -1.93 4.22 -2.48
CA GLN A 76 -1.75 3.68 -1.15
C GLN A 76 -3.07 3.13 -0.63
N SER A 77 -3.04 1.96 0.01
CA SER A 77 -4.24 1.38 0.63
C SER A 77 -4.59 2.16 1.90
N VAL A 78 -5.84 2.61 1.99
CA VAL A 78 -6.42 3.14 3.22
C VAL A 78 -7.19 2.00 3.91
N SER A 79 -6.95 1.85 5.21
CA SER A 79 -7.60 0.81 6.01
C SER A 79 -8.25 1.42 7.24
N ALA A 80 -9.41 0.91 7.62
CA ALA A 80 -10.09 1.27 8.85
C ALA A 80 -9.98 0.15 9.88
N ARG A 81 -9.82 0.54 11.15
CA ARG A 81 -9.92 -0.38 12.28
C ARG A 81 -11.38 -0.51 12.69
N VAL A 82 -11.98 -1.67 12.44
CA VAL A 82 -13.41 -1.94 12.66
C VAL A 82 -13.55 -2.96 13.79
N PRO A 83 -14.43 -2.73 14.78
CA PRO A 83 -14.68 -3.71 15.83
C PRO A 83 -15.33 -4.96 15.25
N THR A 84 -14.89 -6.13 15.69
CA THR A 84 -15.47 -7.41 15.24
C THR A 84 -16.73 -7.79 16.03
N GLY A 85 -17.00 -7.10 17.14
CA GLY A 85 -18.06 -7.45 18.10
C GLY A 85 -17.64 -8.51 19.11
N ILE A 86 -16.44 -9.08 18.96
CA ILE A 86 -15.86 -10.07 19.89
C ILE A 86 -15.11 -9.33 20.99
N TYR A 87 -15.32 -9.76 22.24
CA TYR A 87 -14.53 -9.32 23.38
C TYR A 87 -13.61 -10.46 23.83
N ARG A 88 -12.33 -10.15 24.06
CA ARG A 88 -11.32 -11.09 24.54
C ARG A 88 -10.98 -10.75 25.98
N THR A 89 -10.85 -11.77 26.82
CA THR A 89 -10.35 -11.61 28.20
C THR A 89 -8.84 -11.75 28.20
N LEU A 90 -8.15 -10.72 28.68
CA LEU A 90 -6.70 -10.70 28.86
C LEU A 90 -6.29 -11.56 30.06
N PRO A 91 -5.02 -11.99 30.16
CA PRO A 91 -4.53 -12.78 31.30
C PRO A 91 -4.72 -12.11 32.67
N ASP A 92 -4.89 -10.80 32.72
CA ASP A 92 -5.13 -10.01 33.93
C ASP A 92 -6.63 -9.84 34.28
N GLY A 93 -7.53 -10.49 33.53
CA GLY A 93 -8.98 -10.47 33.74
C GLY A 93 -9.70 -9.28 33.09
N ARG A 94 -8.99 -8.32 32.47
CA ARG A 94 -9.63 -7.24 31.71
C ARG A 94 -10.23 -7.76 30.41
N THR A 95 -11.32 -7.15 29.97
CA THR A 95 -11.89 -7.40 28.64
C THR A 95 -11.46 -6.31 27.66
N GLU A 96 -11.06 -6.73 26.47
CA GLU A 96 -10.71 -5.84 25.37
C GLU A 96 -11.56 -6.20 24.14
N GLN A 97 -12.05 -5.18 23.44
CA GLN A 97 -12.73 -5.36 22.17
C GLN A 97 -11.71 -5.75 21.10
N GLU A 98 -12.02 -6.79 20.34
CA GLU A 98 -11.23 -7.19 19.17
C GLU A 98 -11.57 -6.30 17.97
N PHE A 99 -10.54 -6.01 17.17
CA PHE A 99 -10.67 -5.22 15.96
C PHE A 99 -9.98 -5.91 14.79
N GLN A 100 -10.51 -5.65 13.60
CA GLN A 100 -9.91 -6.03 12.33
C GLN A 100 -9.59 -4.79 11.49
N PHE A 101 -8.62 -4.91 10.61
CA PHE A 101 -8.31 -3.88 9.61
C PHE A 101 -9.00 -4.25 8.31
N VAL A 102 -9.90 -3.37 7.84
CA VAL A 102 -10.67 -3.56 6.61
C VAL A 102 -10.18 -2.56 5.58
N HIS A 103 -9.98 -3.01 4.34
CA HIS A 103 -9.65 -2.12 3.23
C HIS A 103 -10.82 -1.17 2.97
N GLN A 104 -10.56 0.13 2.96
CA GLN A 104 -11.58 1.15 2.71
C GLN A 104 -11.55 1.57 1.24
N CYS A 105 -10.37 1.94 0.76
CA CYS A 105 -10.15 2.37 -0.61
C CYS A 105 -8.67 2.45 -0.94
N TRP A 106 -8.37 2.61 -2.22
CA TRP A 106 -7.09 3.16 -2.68
C TRP A 106 -7.15 4.68 -2.78
N GLN A 107 -6.16 5.35 -2.20
CA GLN A 107 -5.93 6.78 -2.41
C GLN A 107 -4.78 7.00 -3.39
N GLN A 108 -4.97 7.92 -4.34
CA GLN A 108 -3.89 8.36 -5.21
C GLN A 108 -3.02 9.39 -4.51
N ILE A 109 -1.71 9.17 -4.53
CA ILE A 109 -0.73 10.16 -4.06
C ILE A 109 -0.38 11.06 -5.24
N ILE A 110 -0.96 12.26 -5.26
CA ILE A 110 -0.76 13.25 -6.34
C ILE A 110 0.57 14.01 -6.16
N LYS A 111 0.89 14.39 -4.92
CA LYS A 111 2.09 15.14 -4.57
C LYS A 111 2.47 14.82 -3.13
N LEU A 112 3.78 14.68 -2.85
CA LEU A 112 4.29 14.43 -1.51
C LEU A 112 5.63 15.12 -1.28
N GLU A 113 5.62 16.20 -0.52
CA GLU A 113 6.82 16.93 -0.10
C GLU A 113 7.18 16.53 1.32
N TYR A 114 8.43 16.16 1.54
CA TYR A 114 8.90 15.62 2.81
C TYR A 114 10.29 16.16 3.12
N GLU A 115 10.42 16.84 4.27
CA GLU A 115 11.69 17.38 4.76
C GLU A 115 11.99 16.78 6.14
N VAL A 116 13.25 16.38 6.33
CA VAL A 116 13.73 15.83 7.60
C VAL A 116 15.01 16.52 7.98
N LYS A 117 15.10 16.89 9.26
CA LYS A 117 16.35 17.31 9.88
C LYS A 117 16.69 16.33 10.98
N THR A 118 17.82 15.63 10.83
CA THR A 118 18.40 14.87 11.93
C THR A 118 18.97 15.85 12.96
N LEU A 119 18.66 15.63 14.24
CA LEU A 119 19.13 16.46 15.35
C LEU A 119 20.43 15.92 15.94
#